data_AF-A0AAV2TWR1-F1
#
_entry.id   AF-A0AAV2TWR1-F1
#
_cell.length_a   1.000
_cell.length_b   1.000
_cell.length_c   1.000
_cell.angle_alpha   90.00
_cell.angle_beta   90.00
_cell.angle_gamma   90.00
#
_symmetry.space_group_name_H-M   'P 1'
#
loop_
_entity.id
_entity.type
_entity.pdbx_description
1 polymer ?
#
loop_
_entity_poly.entity_id
_entity_poly.type
_entity_poly.pdbx_seq_one_letter_code
_entity_poly.pdbx_strand_id
1 'polypeptide(L)'
;MRLLVLFALIGLSLAVPVYEYPENFSLCDICKGALVELIKLIKGHAAQELIDKYIDQVCQPAKFVKGLCKKALRHAVEHLKKHIQESSSTKVCKAIHIC
;
A
#
# COMPACT_ATOMS: atom_id res chain seq x y z
N MET A 1 17.40 -6.38 -39.81
CA MET A 1 17.91 -5.55 -38.69
C MET A 1 16.83 -4.85 -37.84
N ARG A 2 15.53 -4.90 -38.17
CA ARG A 2 14.45 -4.34 -37.31
C ARG A 2 13.93 -5.29 -36.21
N LEU A 3 14.24 -6.60 -36.30
CA LEU A 3 13.77 -7.60 -35.33
C LEU A 3 14.64 -7.67 -34.05
N LEU A 4 15.92 -7.26 -34.12
CA LEU A 4 16.86 -7.30 -32.99
C LEU A 4 16.59 -6.20 -31.95
N VAL A 5 16.01 -5.06 -32.37
CA VAL A 5 15.70 -3.94 -31.47
C VAL A 5 14.50 -4.24 -30.56
N LEU A 6 13.56 -5.09 -31.02
CA LEU A 6 12.39 -5.49 -30.24
C LEU A 6 12.75 -6.41 -29.05
N PHE A 7 13.73 -7.31 -29.22
CA PHE A 7 14.20 -8.16 -28.13
C PHE A 7 15.04 -7.37 -27.09
N ALA A 8 15.75 -6.32 -27.50
CA ALA A 8 16.53 -5.49 -26.59
C ALA A 8 15.66 -4.63 -25.66
N LEU A 9 14.47 -4.20 -26.10
CA LEU A 9 13.53 -3.45 -25.25
C LEU A 9 12.84 -4.35 -24.21
N ILE A 10 12.66 -5.63 -24.51
CA ILE A 10 12.10 -6.61 -23.56
C ILE A 10 13.17 -7.06 -22.54
N GLY A 11 14.46 -6.98 -22.91
CA GLY A 11 15.58 -7.38 -22.07
C GLY A 11 15.92 -6.44 -20.89
N LEU A 12 15.45 -5.18 -20.91
CA LEU A 12 15.73 -4.23 -19.82
C LEU A 12 14.77 -4.33 -18.62
N SER A 13 13.81 -5.26 -18.65
CA SER A 13 12.76 -5.41 -17.63
C SER A 13 12.87 -6.67 -16.76
N LEU A 14 13.87 -7.54 -16.99
CA LEU A 14 13.96 -8.89 -16.38
C LEU A 14 14.49 -8.92 -14.93
N ALA A 15 14.16 -7.92 -14.11
CA ALA A 15 14.27 -8.05 -12.65
C ALA A 15 12.90 -8.07 -11.95
N VAL A 16 11.79 -8.14 -12.69
CA VAL A 16 10.47 -8.36 -12.10
C VAL A 16 10.15 -9.86 -12.21
N PRO A 17 10.03 -10.61 -11.11
CA PRO A 17 9.57 -11.99 -11.17
C PRO A 17 8.17 -12.01 -11.80
N VAL A 18 8.00 -12.77 -12.88
CA VAL A 18 6.68 -13.07 -13.45
C VAL A 18 5.96 -13.94 -12.43
N TYR A 19 5.02 -13.35 -11.68
CA TYR A 19 4.16 -14.09 -10.75
C TYR A 19 3.16 -14.90 -11.56
N GLU A 20 3.46 -16.19 -11.77
CA GLU A 20 2.51 -17.14 -12.33
C GLU A 20 1.39 -17.37 -11.30
N TYR A 21 0.25 -16.70 -11.50
CA TYR A 21 -0.92 -16.86 -10.65
C TYR A 21 -1.57 -18.22 -10.97
N PRO A 22 -1.70 -19.14 -10.01
CA PRO A 22 -2.27 -20.46 -10.31
C PRO A 22 -3.72 -20.32 -10.78
N GLU A 23 -4.15 -21.18 -11.70
CA GLU A 23 -5.42 -21.09 -12.45
C GLU A 23 -6.71 -21.09 -11.60
N ASN A 24 -6.61 -21.25 -10.28
CA ASN A 24 -7.74 -21.26 -9.34
C ASN A 24 -7.70 -20.09 -8.34
N PHE A 25 -7.13 -18.94 -8.70
CA PHE A 25 -7.14 -17.75 -7.85
C PHE A 25 -8.32 -16.84 -8.18
N SER A 26 -9.28 -16.70 -7.26
CA SER A 26 -10.38 -15.76 -7.43
C SER A 26 -9.91 -14.32 -7.18
N LEU A 27 -10.59 -13.33 -7.78
CA LEU A 27 -10.38 -11.91 -7.45
C LEU A 27 -10.52 -11.64 -5.94
N CYS A 28 -11.38 -12.42 -5.26
CA CYS A 28 -11.54 -12.38 -3.82
C CYS A 28 -10.27 -12.82 -3.07
N ASP A 29 -9.58 -13.85 -3.54
CA ASP A 29 -8.32 -14.32 -2.93
C ASP A 29 -7.17 -13.35 -3.21
N ILE A 30 -7.13 -12.74 -4.41
CA ILE A 30 -6.17 -11.67 -4.72
C ILE A 30 -6.36 -10.49 -3.77
N CYS A 31 -7.61 -10.04 -3.58
CA CYS A 31 -7.90 -8.94 -2.67
C CYS A 31 -7.50 -9.26 -1.23
N LYS A 32 -7.81 -10.47 -0.74
CA LYS A 32 -7.42 -10.89 0.60
C LYS A 32 -5.90 -10.93 0.77
N GLY A 33 -5.19 -11.51 -0.20
CA GLY A 33 -3.72 -11.58 -0.20
C GLY A 33 -3.08 -10.18 -0.24
N ALA A 34 -3.57 -9.32 -1.13
CA ALA A 34 -3.10 -7.94 -1.24
C ALA A 34 -3.31 -7.15 0.06
N LEU A 35 -4.46 -7.29 0.72
CA LEU A 35 -4.70 -6.64 2.01
C LEU A 35 -3.79 -7.17 3.12
N VAL A 36 -3.50 -8.47 3.15
CA VAL A 36 -2.56 -9.07 4.12
C VAL A 36 -1.16 -8.47 3.95
N GLU A 37 -0.66 -8.38 2.72
CA GLU A 37 0.64 -7.79 2.43
C GLU A 37 0.66 -6.28 2.70
N LEU A 38 -0.39 -5.56 2.32
CA LEU A 38 -0.54 -4.14 2.61
C LEU A 38 -0.50 -3.86 4.13
N ILE A 39 -1.18 -4.68 4.93
CA ILE A 39 -1.19 -4.56 6.40
C ILE A 39 0.22 -4.79 6.96
N LYS A 40 0.98 -5.76 6.43
CA LYS A 40 2.37 -5.99 6.84
C LYS A 40 3.25 -4.78 6.50
N LEU A 41 3.12 -4.24 5.29
CA LEU A 41 3.89 -3.10 4.83
C LEU A 41 3.64 -1.85 5.68
N ILE A 42 2.38 -1.53 5.98
CA ILE A 42 1.99 -0.35 6.78
C ILE A 42 2.49 -0.44 8.24
N LYS A 43 2.75 -1.66 8.74
CA LYS A 43 3.38 -1.88 10.06
C LYS A 43 4.90 -1.72 10.03
N GLY A 44 5.51 -1.72 8.85
CA GLY A 44 6.96 -1.61 8.70
C GLY A 44 7.49 -0.23 9.09
N HIS A 45 8.71 -0.20 9.62
CA HIS A 45 9.40 1.06 9.97
C HIS A 45 9.51 2.02 8.78
N ALA A 46 9.78 1.51 7.57
CA ALA A 46 9.87 2.32 6.36
C ALA A 46 8.55 3.04 6.03
N ALA A 47 7.40 2.37 6.21
CA ALA A 47 6.09 3.00 6.02
C ALA A 47 5.85 4.08 7.08
N GLN A 48 6.27 3.84 8.33
CA GLN A 48 6.13 4.81 9.40
C GLN A 48 6.92 6.10 9.14
N GLU A 49 8.15 5.99 8.64
CA GLU A 49 8.95 7.17 8.26
C GLU A 49 8.32 7.97 7.12
N LEU A 50 7.76 7.28 6.12
CA LEU A 50 7.07 7.93 5.01
C LEU A 50 5.82 8.67 5.49
N ILE A 51 5.03 8.04 6.36
CA ILE A 51 3.85 8.66 6.96
C ILE A 51 4.25 9.89 7.78
N ASP A 52 5.29 9.79 8.61
CA ASP A 52 5.76 10.90 9.43
C ASP A 52 6.26 12.09 8.60
N LYS A 53 7.00 11.82 7.51
CA LYS A 53 7.40 12.86 6.55
C LYS A 53 6.20 13.52 5.89
N TYR A 54 5.20 12.73 5.51
CA TYR A 54 3.98 13.26 4.89
C TYR A 54 3.19 14.14 5.86
N ILE A 55 3.04 13.71 7.12
CA ILE A 55 2.41 14.51 8.18
C ILE A 55 3.16 15.83 8.37
N ASP A 56 4.49 15.80 8.34
CA ASP A 56 5.32 16.99 8.49
C ASP A 56 5.14 17.97 7.33
N GLN A 57 5.00 17.48 6.09
CA GLN A 57 4.69 18.29 4.91
C GLN A 57 3.29 18.90 4.99
N VAL A 58 2.27 18.09 5.29
CA VAL A 58 0.87 18.54 5.40
C VAL A 58 0.71 19.58 6.51
N CYS A 59 1.41 19.41 7.64
CA CYS A 59 1.33 20.34 8.77
C CYS A 59 2.27 21.54 8.66
N GLN A 60 3.15 21.61 7.65
CA GLN A 60 4.06 22.73 7.48
C GLN A 60 3.34 24.09 7.36
N PRO A 61 2.23 24.23 6.60
CA PRO A 61 1.53 25.50 6.46
C PRO A 61 0.83 25.97 7.74
N ALA A 62 0.56 25.05 8.67
CA ALA A 62 -0.24 25.29 9.87
C ALA A 62 0.47 26.12 10.96
N LYS A 63 1.64 26.72 10.67
CA LYS A 63 2.50 27.57 11.54
C LYS A 63 2.22 27.46 13.04
N PHE A 64 1.27 28.25 13.56
CA PHE A 64 0.93 28.34 14.98
C PHE A 64 0.35 27.06 15.62
N VAL A 65 -0.30 26.21 14.83
CA VAL A 65 -0.93 24.95 15.29
C VAL A 65 -0.23 23.71 14.72
N LYS A 66 1.02 23.84 14.23
CA LYS A 66 1.79 22.74 13.66
C LYS A 66 1.85 21.52 14.59
N GLY A 67 2.08 21.73 15.89
CA GLY A 67 2.10 20.64 16.89
C GLY A 67 0.75 19.93 17.02
N LEU A 68 -0.35 20.67 17.04
CA LEU A 68 -1.70 20.13 17.11
C LEU A 68 -2.07 19.36 15.83
N CYS A 69 -1.72 19.91 14.66
CA CYS A 69 -1.90 19.24 13.37
C CYS A 69 -1.17 17.89 13.34
N LYS A 70 0.13 17.88 13.71
CA LYS A 70 0.91 16.64 13.75
C LYS A 70 0.29 15.61 14.69
N LYS A 71 -0.14 16.04 15.87
CA LYS A 71 -0.79 15.17 16.86
C LYS A 71 -2.09 14.58 16.34
N ALA A 72 -2.94 15.40 15.72
CA ALA A 72 -4.21 14.97 15.14
C ALA A 72 -4.01 13.95 14.02
N LEU A 73 -3.10 14.22 13.07
CA LEU A 73 -2.83 13.30 11.96
C LEU A 73 -2.19 12.00 12.44
N ARG A 74 -1.25 12.03 13.40
CA ARG A 74 -0.69 10.81 14.00
C ARG A 74 -1.79 9.98 14.66
N HIS A 75 -2.70 10.61 15.40
CA HIS A 75 -3.83 9.91 16.00
C HIS A 75 -4.77 9.30 14.94
N ALA A 76 -5.05 10.03 13.86
CA ALA A 76 -5.85 9.51 12.75
C ALA A 76 -5.21 8.30 12.08
N VAL A 77 -3.89 8.33 11.84
CA VAL A 77 -3.12 7.21 11.29
C VAL A 77 -3.18 6.00 12.21
N GLU A 78 -2.93 6.17 13.51
CA GLU A 78 -2.98 5.06 14.47
C GLU A 78 -4.39 4.45 14.57
N HIS A 79 -5.42 5.31 14.56
CA HIS A 79 -6.81 4.84 14.53
C HIS A 79 -7.11 4.05 13.24
N LEU A 80 -6.64 4.53 12.09
CA LEU A 80 -6.80 3.83 10.82
C LEU A 80 -6.07 2.48 10.80
N LYS A 81 -4.84 2.43 11.32
CA LYS A 81 -4.10 1.17 11.46
C LYS A 81 -4.85 0.16 12.31
N LYS A 82 -5.37 0.61 13.47
CA LYS A 82 -6.16 -0.25 14.36
C LYS A 82 -7.42 -0.75 13.66
N HIS A 83 -8.14 0.14 12.98
CA HIS A 83 -9.36 -0.22 12.26
C HIS A 83 -9.11 -1.23 11.12
N ILE A 84 -8.02 -1.05 10.37
CA ILE A 84 -7.61 -1.99 9.31
C ILE A 84 -7.17 -3.34 9.92
N GLN A 85 -6.51 -3.33 11.09
CA GLN A 85 -6.11 -4.58 11.77
C GLN A 85 -7.31 -5.37 12.30
N GLU A 86 -8.32 -4.68 12.82
CA GLU A 86 -9.55 -5.29 13.33
C GLU A 86 -10.50 -5.72 12.21
N SER A 87 -10.36 -5.10 11.02
CA SER A 87 -11.09 -5.47 9.82
C SER A 87 -10.45 -6.69 9.18
N SER A 88 -11.16 -7.81 9.15
CA SER A 88 -10.68 -8.96 8.37
C SER A 88 -10.60 -8.60 6.90
N SER A 89 -9.57 -9.10 6.20
CA SER A 89 -9.40 -8.88 4.76
C SER A 89 -10.67 -9.27 3.99
N THR A 90 -11.37 -10.32 4.43
CA THR A 90 -12.69 -10.71 3.92
C THR A 90 -13.75 -9.61 4.05
N LYS A 91 -13.84 -8.91 5.19
CA LYS A 91 -14.83 -7.82 5.38
C LYS A 91 -14.55 -6.66 4.43
N VAL A 92 -13.28 -6.26 4.31
CA VAL A 92 -12.89 -5.16 3.42
C VAL A 92 -13.13 -5.53 1.96
N CYS A 93 -12.73 -6.73 1.53
CA CYS A 93 -12.96 -7.18 0.15
C CYS A 93 -14.45 -7.32 -0.21
N LYS A 94 -15.30 -7.68 0.78
CA LYS A 94 -16.76 -7.65 0.63
C LYS A 94 -17.33 -6.24 0.51
N ALA A 95 -16.82 -5.30 1.32
CA ALA A 95 -17.29 -3.92 1.31
C ALA A 95 -17.04 -3.21 -0.03
N ILE A 96 -16.02 -3.64 -0.79
CA ILE A 96 -15.70 -3.13 -2.13
C ILE A 96 -16.22 -4.02 -3.27
N HIS A 97 -17.07 -5.01 -2.96
CA HIS A 97 -17.70 -5.93 -3.93
C HIS A 97 -16.72 -6.75 -4.79
N ILE A 98 -15.50 -7.03 -4.27
CA ILE A 98 -14.54 -7.94 -4.90
C ILE A 98 -14.72 -9.38 -4.38
N CYS A 99 -15.11 -9.50 -3.11
CA CYS A 99 -15.80 -10.65 -2.53
C CYS A 99 -17.26 -10.23 -2.24
#